data_AF-A0A3Q3VRM8-F1
#
_entry.id   AF-A0A3Q3VRM8-F1
#
_cell.length_a   1.000
_cell.length_b   1.000
_cell.length_c   1.000
_cell.angle_alpha   90.00
_cell.angle_beta   90.00
_cell.angle_gamma   90.00
#
_symmetry.space_group_name_H-M   'P 1'
#
loop_
_entity.id
_entity.type
_entity.pdbx_description
1 polymer ?
#
loop_
_entity_poly.entity_id
_entity_poly.type
_entity_poly.pdbx_seq_one_letter_code
_entity_poly.pdbx_strand_id
1 'polypeptide(L)'
;MGTALIYDEEMTKFKLLWDDPACKVEVPERLTVSYEALIKNGLADRCVSVPVREATDADILLVHRSVLTSSVSPRLVRLFVFCLCLRHQK
;
A
#
# COMPACT_ATOMS: atom_id res chain seq x y z
N MET A 1 -7.09 -23.20 -3.31
CA MET A 1 -6.11 -22.19 -2.84
C MET A 1 -6.28 -20.96 -3.72
N GLY A 2 -6.35 -19.76 -3.14
CA GLY A 2 -6.59 -18.51 -3.88
C GLY A 2 -5.54 -17.44 -3.51
N THR A 3 -5.36 -16.45 -4.37
CA THR A 3 -4.43 -15.34 -4.15
C THR A 3 -5.16 -14.21 -3.43
N ALA A 4 -4.61 -13.67 -2.35
CA ALA A 4 -5.19 -12.51 -1.67
C ALA A 4 -4.82 -11.21 -2.40
N LEU A 5 -5.78 -10.30 -2.51
CA LEU A 5 -5.56 -8.92 -2.97
C LEU A 5 -6.02 -7.97 -1.88
N ILE A 6 -5.15 -7.05 -1.49
CA ILE A 6 -5.47 -5.99 -0.53
C ILE A 6 -5.23 -4.67 -1.26
N TYR A 7 -6.26 -3.84 -1.27
CA TYR A 7 -6.25 -2.51 -1.87
C TYR A 7 -7.15 -1.61 -1.02
N ASP A 8 -6.74 -0.38 -0.82
CA ASP A 8 -7.51 0.65 -0.14
C ASP A 8 -7.26 1.99 -0.81
N GLU A 9 -8.33 2.60 -1.31
CA GLU A 9 -8.30 3.89 -1.98
C GLU A 9 -7.86 5.01 -1.02
N GLU A 10 -8.04 4.86 0.30
CA GLU A 10 -7.56 5.84 1.28
C GLU A 10 -6.04 6.06 1.17
N MET A 11 -5.28 5.04 0.76
CA MET A 11 -3.84 5.16 0.54
C MET A 11 -3.45 6.06 -0.64
N THR A 12 -4.40 6.43 -1.50
CA THR A 12 -4.17 7.33 -2.64
C THR A 12 -4.37 8.81 -2.29
N LYS A 13 -4.83 9.11 -1.06
CA LYS A 13 -5.16 10.49 -0.64
C LYS A 13 -3.94 11.32 -0.25
N PHE A 14 -2.78 10.70 -0.10
CA PHE A 14 -1.54 11.37 0.31
C PHE A 14 -0.67 11.65 -0.91
N LYS A 15 -0.19 12.89 -1.03
CA LYS A 15 0.72 13.32 -2.07
C LYS A 15 1.66 14.40 -1.53
N LEU A 16 2.78 14.57 -2.22
CA LEU A 16 3.70 15.66 -1.96
C LEU A 16 3.00 17.02 -2.11
N LEU A 17 3.17 17.91 -1.13
CA LEU A 17 2.52 19.24 -1.09
C LEU A 17 3.45 20.39 -1.51
N TRP A 18 4.69 20.09 -1.87
CA TRP A 18 5.71 21.05 -2.26
C TRP A 18 6.54 20.52 -3.44
N ASP A 19 7.27 21.39 -4.12
CA ASP A 19 8.13 20.99 -5.23
C ASP A 19 9.45 20.39 -4.70
N ASP A 20 9.55 19.06 -4.75
CA ASP A 20 10.80 18.33 -4.52
C ASP A 20 11.04 17.34 -5.69
N PRO A 21 11.99 17.63 -6.61
CA PRO A 21 12.29 16.78 -7.75
C PRO A 21 12.59 15.32 -7.41
N ALA A 22 13.18 15.03 -6.23
CA ALA A 22 13.48 13.67 -5.81
C ALA A 22 12.20 12.89 -5.45
N CYS A 23 11.21 13.59 -4.88
CA CYS A 23 9.94 12.98 -4.43
C CYS A 23 8.85 12.96 -5.52
N LYS A 24 9.03 13.65 -6.66
CA LYS A 24 8.03 13.76 -7.74
C LYS A 24 7.57 12.42 -8.34
N VAL A 25 8.32 11.34 -8.14
CA VAL A 25 7.96 10.00 -8.63
C VAL A 25 6.99 9.24 -7.71
N GLU A 26 6.86 9.66 -6.44
CA GLU A 26 5.97 9.05 -5.45
C GLU A 26 4.61 9.76 -5.50
N VAL A 27 3.74 9.26 -6.37
CA VAL A 27 2.43 9.84 -6.65
C VAL A 27 1.31 8.82 -6.44
N PRO A 28 0.08 9.25 -6.06
CA PRO A 28 -1.08 8.37 -5.86
C PRO A 28 -1.34 7.39 -7.00
N GLU A 29 -1.04 7.82 -8.22
CA GLU A 29 -1.26 7.08 -9.47
C GLU A 29 -0.50 5.76 -9.50
N ARG A 30 0.57 5.60 -8.70
CA ARG A 30 1.27 4.32 -8.54
C ARG A 30 0.33 3.20 -8.10
N LEU A 31 -0.61 3.50 -7.20
CA LEU A 31 -1.59 2.54 -6.71
C LEU A 31 -2.78 2.42 -7.67
N THR A 32 -3.36 3.53 -8.12
CA THR A 32 -4.57 3.50 -8.94
C THR A 32 -4.32 2.86 -10.30
N VAL A 33 -3.25 3.24 -11.01
CA VAL A 33 -2.90 2.67 -12.33
C VAL A 33 -2.68 1.17 -12.23
N SER A 34 -2.02 0.72 -11.17
CA SER A 34 -1.74 -0.70 -10.98
C SER A 34 -3.00 -1.49 -10.61
N TYR A 35 -3.88 -0.96 -9.76
CA TYR A 35 -5.16 -1.61 -9.42
C TYR A 35 -6.11 -1.66 -10.62
N GLU A 36 -6.22 -0.57 -11.39
CA GLU A 36 -6.98 -0.56 -12.63
C GLU A 36 -6.47 -1.58 -13.64
N ALA A 37 -5.15 -1.75 -13.75
CA ALA A 37 -4.58 -2.78 -14.62
C ALA A 37 -4.99 -4.19 -14.16
N LEU A 38 -5.04 -4.45 -12.86
CA LEU A 38 -5.55 -5.72 -12.34
C LEU A 38 -7.03 -5.95 -12.69
N ILE A 39 -7.86 -4.91 -12.59
CA ILE A 39 -9.28 -4.98 -12.98
C ILE A 39 -9.43 -5.21 -14.49
N LYS A 40 -8.75 -4.40 -15.32
CA LYS A 40 -8.82 -4.47 -16.79
C LYS A 40 -8.44 -5.85 -17.34
N ASN A 41 -7.54 -6.56 -16.65
CA ASN A 41 -7.09 -7.90 -17.02
C ASN A 41 -7.89 -9.03 -16.33
N GLY A 42 -8.95 -8.71 -15.57
CA GLY A 42 -9.74 -9.69 -14.82
C GLY A 42 -8.96 -10.43 -13.73
N LEU A 43 -7.82 -9.89 -13.29
CA LEU A 43 -6.97 -10.49 -12.26
C LEU A 43 -7.50 -10.19 -10.85
N ALA A 44 -8.12 -9.03 -10.66
CA ALA A 44 -8.74 -8.67 -9.39
C ALA A 44 -9.86 -9.65 -9.01
N ASP A 45 -10.71 -10.03 -9.97
CA ASP A 45 -11.85 -10.96 -9.76
C ASP A 45 -11.41 -12.39 -9.40
N ARG A 46 -10.17 -12.75 -9.75
CA ARG A 46 -9.56 -14.04 -9.42
C ARG A 46 -8.96 -14.08 -8.01
N CYS A 47 -8.87 -12.93 -7.35
CA CYS A 47 -8.27 -12.80 -6.03
C CYS A 47 -9.33 -12.73 -4.93
N VAL A 48 -8.97 -13.20 -3.74
CA VAL A 48 -9.75 -12.99 -2.52
C VAL A 48 -9.44 -11.60 -1.99
N SER A 49 -10.42 -10.70 -1.99
CA SER A 49 -10.27 -9.37 -1.39
C SER A 49 -10.13 -9.50 0.13
N VAL A 50 -9.07 -8.92 0.67
CA VAL A 50 -8.79 -8.90 2.10
C VAL A 50 -8.78 -7.44 2.58
N PRO A 51 -9.49 -7.10 3.67
CA PRO A 51 -9.56 -5.74 4.16
C PRO A 51 -8.21 -5.29 4.74
N VAL A 52 -7.92 -3.99 4.61
CA VAL A 52 -6.80 -3.37 5.31
C VAL A 52 -7.08 -3.22 6.80
N ARG A 53 -6.00 -3.11 7.58
CA ARG A 53 -6.05 -2.66 8.98
C ARG A 53 -4.89 -1.72 9.23
N GLU A 54 -5.00 -0.92 10.29
CA GLU A 54 -3.86 -0.13 10.76
C GLU A 54 -2.87 -1.03 11.51
N ALA A 55 -1.58 -0.69 11.40
CA ALA A 55 -0.56 -1.28 12.23
C ALA A 55 -0.71 -0.74 13.66
N THR A 56 -0.59 -1.62 14.65
CA THR A 56 -0.57 -1.21 16.06
C THR A 56 0.81 -0.67 16.43
N ASP A 57 0.93 0.12 17.50
CA ASP A 57 2.24 0.54 18.02
C ASP A 57 3.15 -0.67 18.30
N ALA A 58 2.58 -1.76 18.80
CA ALA A 58 3.30 -3.01 19.01
C ALA A 58 3.85 -3.58 17.69
N ASP A 59 3.06 -3.61 16.61
CA ASP A 59 3.51 -4.04 15.27
C ASP A 59 4.68 -3.18 14.78
N ILE A 60 4.60 -1.85 14.97
CA ILE A 60 5.60 -0.88 14.50
C ILE A 60 6.90 -1.01 15.32
N LEU A 61 6.80 -1.18 16.64
CA LEU A 61 7.93 -1.31 17.56
C LEU A 61 8.75 -2.60 17.36
N LEU A 62 8.25 -3.57 16.60
CA LEU A 62 9.03 -4.75 16.22
C LEU A 62 10.26 -4.39 15.38
N VAL A 63 10.20 -3.30 14.62
CA VAL A 63 11.27 -2.90 13.67
C VAL A 63 11.70 -1.43 13.81
N HIS A 64 10.90 -0.59 14.48
CA HIS A 64 11.22 0.82 14.73
C HIS A 64 11.48 1.11 16.22
N ARG A 65 12.35 2.08 16.50
CA ARG A 65 12.56 2.59 17.86
C ARG A 65 11.37 3.44 18.31
N SER A 66 11.06 3.43 19.60
CA SER A 66 9.91 4.14 20.20
C SER A 66 9.88 5.65 19.96
N VAL A 67 11.03 6.30 19.80
CA VAL A 67 11.07 7.74 19.50
C VAL A 67 10.48 8.07 18.11
N LEU A 68 10.59 7.15 17.15
CA LEU A 68 10.05 7.33 15.80
C LEU A 68 8.54 7.08 15.76
N THR A 69 8.02 6.19 16.59
CA THR A 69 6.58 5.85 16.60
C THR A 69 5.71 7.02 17.07
N SER A 70 6.21 7.84 18.00
CA SER A 70 5.50 9.07 18.43
C SER A 70 5.47 10.18 17.38
N SER A 71 6.29 10.07 16.32
CA SER A 71 6.51 11.12 15.33
C SER A 71 5.86 10.82 13.96
N VAL A 72 5.34 9.60 13.77
CA VAL A 72 4.77 9.13 12.50
C VAL A 72 3.34 8.66 12.72
N SER A 73 2.42 9.12 11.88
CA SER A 73 1.01 8.71 11.97
C SER A 73 0.83 7.21 11.66
N PRO A 74 0.09 6.44 12.48
CA PRO A 74 -0.17 5.02 12.21
C PRO A 74 -0.94 4.78 10.91
N ARG A 75 -1.69 5.78 10.40
CA ARG A 75 -2.33 5.73 9.07
C ARG A 75 -1.33 5.64 7.93
N LEU A 76 -0.12 6.16 8.11
CA LEU A 76 0.97 6.09 7.13
C LEU A 76 1.58 4.67 7.03
N VAL A 77 1.32 3.80 8.03
CA VAL A 77 1.83 2.42 8.09
C VAL A 77 0.86 1.41 7.46
N ARG A 78 -0.22 1.87 6.79
CA ARG A 78 -1.00 1.04 5.85
C ARG A 78 -0.18 0.59 4.62
N LEU A 79 1.05 1.09 4.49
CA LEU A 79 1.92 0.94 3.34
C LEU A 79 2.61 -0.42 3.24
N PHE A 80 1.89 -1.54 3.14
CA PHE A 80 2.52 -2.80 2.72
C PHE A 80 1.58 -3.78 2.04
N VAL A 81 0.91 -3.41 0.95
CA VAL A 81 0.43 -4.44 0.01
C VAL A 81 0.57 -4.01 -1.45
N PHE A 82 1.70 -4.35 -2.07
CA PHE A 82 1.80 -4.44 -3.53
C PHE A 82 2.53 -5.68 -4.04
N CYS A 83 2.86 -6.65 -3.19
CA CYS A 83 3.79 -7.72 -3.57
C CYS A 83 3.28 -9.11 -3.21
N LEU A 84 2.31 -9.63 -3.96
CA LEU A 84 2.09 -11.08 -4.07
C LEU A 84 1.51 -11.56 -5.41
N CYS A 85 0.76 -10.73 -6.16
CA CYS A 85 0.22 -11.17 -7.46
C CYS A 85 1.26 -11.34 -8.58
N LEU A 86 2.39 -10.64 -8.55
CA LEU A 86 3.36 -10.65 -9.66
C LEU A 86 4.37 -11.81 -9.63
N ARG A 87 4.40 -12.64 -8.56
CA ARG A 87 5.32 -13.80 -8.46
C ARG A 87 4.80 -15.08 -9.15
N HIS A 88 3.69 -15.02 -9.86
CA HIS A 88 3.11 -16.19 -10.56
C HIS A 88 2.92 -15.99 -12.07
N GLN A 89 3.55 -14.98 -12.66
CA GLN A 89 3.48 -14.70 -14.10
C GLN A 89 4.87 -14.55 -14.77
N LYS A 90 5.93 -15.07 -14.14
CA LYS A 90 7.24 -15.30 -14.77
C LYS A 90 7.70 -16.71 -14.49
#